data_AF-A0A139MEX5-F1
#
_entry.id   AF-A0A139MEX5-F1
#
_cell.length_a   1.000
_cell.length_b   1.000
_cell.length_c   1.000
_cell.angle_alpha   90.00
_cell.angle_beta   90.00
_cell.angle_gamma   90.00
#
_symmetry.space_group_name_H-M   'P 1'
#
loop_
_entity.id
_entity.type
_entity.pdbx_description
1 polymer ?
#
loop_
_entity_poly.entity_id
_entity_poly.type
_entity_poly.pdbx_seq_one_letter_code
_entity_poly.pdbx_strand_id
1 'polypeptide(L)'
;MTEEKDKDIKNSGEKVLKLGDVSDFTVGEIVKKAQRVDKENSESESVLDKYIRQHRGEIEAVKNQALEKYIQTERKKMDQEETVDPNEEVIVAKEEAEEKLAEASETQDSETGTQEAETVTLSKEPNFKEKISQSLMKWKLLMMYLLLFLHR
;
A
#
# COMPACT_ATOMS: atom_id res chain seq x y z
N MET A 1 42.41 -9.42 26.61
CA MET A 1 41.23 -9.86 27.38
C MET A 1 40.02 -9.20 26.75
N THR A 2 39.44 -9.84 25.74
CA THR A 2 38.18 -9.40 25.12
C THR A 2 37.06 -10.02 25.94
N GLU A 3 36.45 -9.21 26.80
CA GLU A 3 35.29 -9.62 27.59
C GLU A 3 34.11 -9.85 26.64
N GLU A 4 33.75 -11.11 26.42
CA GLU A 4 32.50 -11.46 25.77
C GLU A 4 31.36 -11.06 26.71
N LYS A 5 30.68 -9.98 26.37
CA LYS A 5 29.43 -9.60 27.03
C LYS A 5 28.35 -10.53 26.51
N ASP A 6 28.11 -11.60 27.24
CA ASP A 6 26.87 -12.37 27.16
C ASP A 6 25.71 -11.39 27.35
N LYS A 7 25.11 -10.99 26.23
CA LYS A 7 23.85 -10.28 26.23
C LYS A 7 22.81 -11.32 26.62
N ASP A 8 22.50 -11.36 27.91
CA ASP A 8 21.25 -11.92 28.39
C ASP A 8 20.13 -11.18 27.64
N ILE A 9 19.73 -11.73 26.49
CA ILE A 9 18.56 -11.29 25.75
C ILE A 9 17.42 -11.69 26.68
N LYS A 10 17.07 -10.78 27.60
CA LYS A 10 15.89 -10.89 28.44
C LYS A 10 14.77 -11.20 27.47
N ASN A 11 14.30 -12.44 27.53
CA ASN A 11 13.20 -12.91 26.72
C ASN A 11 11.98 -12.15 27.22
N SER A 12 11.77 -10.95 26.69
CA SER A 12 10.63 -10.08 26.95
C SER A 12 9.41 -10.63 26.22
N GLY A 13 9.15 -11.91 26.43
CA GLY A 13 8.06 -12.62 25.78
C GLY A 13 6.73 -12.10 26.28
N GLU A 14 5.80 -11.92 25.34
CA GLU A 14 4.40 -11.61 25.62
C GLU A 14 3.80 -12.66 26.58
N LYS A 15 3.06 -12.22 27.61
CA LYS A 15 2.36 -13.15 28.49
C LYS A 15 1.15 -13.70 27.76
N VAL A 16 1.00 -15.02 27.70
CA VAL A 16 -0.13 -15.66 27.03
C VAL A 16 -0.87 -16.55 28.02
N LEU A 17 -2.20 -16.50 27.98
CA LEU A 17 -3.04 -17.37 28.79
C LEU A 17 -2.94 -18.81 28.26
N LYS A 18 -2.49 -19.74 29.10
CA LYS A 18 -2.35 -21.15 28.70
C LYS A 18 -3.72 -21.81 28.67
N LEU A 19 -3.96 -22.63 27.65
CA LEU A 19 -5.19 -23.43 27.51
C LEU A 19 -5.46 -24.32 28.74
N GLY A 20 -4.41 -24.85 29.38
CA GLY A 20 -4.55 -25.63 30.60
C GLY A 20 -5.05 -24.82 31.81
N ASP A 21 -4.76 -23.53 31.87
CA ASP A 21 -5.28 -22.67 32.95
C ASP A 21 -6.74 -22.28 32.67
N VAL A 22 -7.15 -22.29 31.40
CA VAL A 22 -8.49 -21.88 30.95
C VAL A 22 -9.57 -22.91 31.29
N SER A 23 -9.22 -24.19 31.44
CA SER A 23 -10.18 -25.26 31.79
C SER A 23 -10.87 -25.06 33.13
N ASP A 24 -10.19 -24.38 34.06
CA ASP A 24 -10.65 -24.19 35.42
C ASP A 24 -11.49 -22.90 35.59
N PHE A 25 -11.58 -22.09 34.54
CA PHE A 25 -12.28 -20.81 34.54
C PHE A 25 -13.61 -20.86 33.80
N THR A 26 -14.57 -20.07 34.28
CA THR A 26 -15.81 -19.82 33.51
C THR A 26 -15.50 -18.90 32.32
N VAL A 27 -16.29 -18.97 31.25
CA VAL A 27 -16.18 -18.08 30.06
C VAL A 27 -16.02 -16.60 30.45
N GLY A 28 -16.82 -16.12 31.42
CA GLY A 28 -16.73 -14.73 31.89
C GLY A 28 -15.42 -14.38 32.62
N GLU A 29 -14.82 -15.35 33.31
CA GLU A 29 -13.52 -15.18 33.98
C GLU A 29 -12.38 -15.21 32.97
N ILE A 30 -12.47 -16.07 31.95
CA ILE A 30 -11.50 -16.17 30.85
C ILE A 30 -11.41 -14.84 30.13
N VAL A 31 -12.54 -14.22 29.76
CA VAL A 31 -12.55 -12.92 29.10
C VAL A 31 -11.89 -11.84 29.95
N LYS A 32 -12.20 -11.80 31.26
CA LYS A 32 -11.57 -10.83 32.19
C LYS A 32 -10.07 -11.05 32.32
N LYS A 33 -9.62 -12.31 32.38
CA LYS A 33 -8.21 -12.65 32.53
C LYS A 33 -7.44 -12.38 31.24
N ALA A 34 -8.03 -12.68 30.08
CA ALA A 34 -7.49 -12.34 28.77
C ALA A 34 -7.31 -10.83 28.63
N GLN A 35 -8.36 -10.03 28.88
CA GLN A 35 -8.26 -8.57 28.84
C GLN A 35 -7.19 -8.00 29.78
N ARG A 36 -7.04 -8.59 30.98
CA ARG A 36 -5.99 -8.18 31.92
C ARG A 36 -4.60 -8.47 31.36
N VAL A 37 -4.39 -9.66 30.81
CA VAL A 37 -3.11 -10.08 30.23
C VAL A 37 -2.77 -9.22 29.02
N ASP A 38 -3.74 -8.97 28.13
CA ASP A 38 -3.56 -8.10 26.96
C ASP A 38 -3.16 -6.69 27.38
N LYS A 39 -3.81 -6.15 28.41
CA LYS A 39 -3.48 -4.84 28.96
C LYS A 39 -2.07 -4.82 29.54
N GLU A 40 -1.71 -5.80 30.36
CA GLU A 40 -0.37 -5.92 30.94
C GLU A 40 0.72 -6.03 29.87
N ASN A 41 0.45 -6.77 28.78
CA ASN A 41 1.36 -6.87 27.65
C ASN A 41 1.51 -5.52 26.93
N SER A 42 0.40 -4.82 26.68
CA SER A 42 0.43 -3.50 26.03
C SER A 42 1.10 -2.41 26.86
N GLU A 43 1.13 -2.55 28.20
CA GLU A 43 1.81 -1.61 29.09
C GLU A 43 3.30 -1.92 29.25
N SER A 44 3.69 -3.19 29.09
CA SER A 44 5.07 -3.65 29.21
C SER A 44 5.80 -3.77 27.86
N GLU A 45 5.11 -3.54 26.74
CA GLU A 45 5.70 -3.60 25.40
C GLU A 45 6.75 -2.50 25.16
N SER A 46 7.73 -2.82 24.32
CA SER A 46 8.71 -1.84 23.85
C SER A 46 8.05 -0.85 22.88
N VAL A 47 8.50 0.41 22.88
CA VAL A 47 8.06 1.44 21.92
C VAL A 47 8.20 0.96 20.47
N LEU A 48 9.27 0.21 20.16
CA LEU A 48 9.49 -0.35 18.82
C LEU A 48 8.46 -1.43 18.49
N ASP A 49 8.14 -2.32 19.44
CA ASP A 49 7.16 -3.39 19.22
C ASP A 49 5.75 -2.81 19.01
N LYS A 50 5.39 -1.80 19.81
CA LYS A 50 4.17 -1.02 19.64
C LYS A 50 4.04 -0.43 18.25
N TYR A 51 5.11 0.19 17.76
CA TYR A 51 5.16 0.78 16.41
C TYR A 51 4.97 -0.29 15.33
N ILE A 52 5.65 -1.43 15.45
CA ILE A 52 5.51 -2.55 14.49
C ILE A 52 4.07 -3.08 14.49
N ARG A 53 3.48 -3.29 15.67
CA ARG A 53 2.10 -3.77 15.83
C ARG A 53 1.10 -2.80 15.22
N GLN A 54 1.26 -1.50 15.48
CA GLN A 54 0.41 -0.44 14.92
C GLN A 54 0.50 -0.40 13.39
N HIS A 55 1.71 -0.33 12.83
CA HIS A 55 1.89 -0.25 11.38
C HIS A 55 1.35 -1.48 10.65
N ARG A 56 1.48 -2.67 11.25
CA ARG A 56 0.86 -3.87 10.69
C ARG A 56 -0.66 -3.73 10.60
N GLY A 57 -1.30 -3.23 11.65
CA GLY A 57 -2.74 -2.96 11.66
C GLY A 57 -3.17 -1.92 10.63
N GLU A 58 -2.40 -0.84 10.48
CA GLU A 58 -2.68 0.21 9.48
C GLU A 58 -2.62 -0.34 8.04
N ILE A 59 -1.60 -1.16 7.73
CA ILE A 59 -1.46 -1.80 6.42
C ILE A 59 -2.64 -2.73 6.13
N GLU A 60 -3.01 -3.57 7.10
CA GLU A 60 -4.13 -4.51 6.96
C GLU A 60 -5.47 -3.76 6.81
N ALA A 61 -5.67 -2.67 7.56
CA ALA A 61 -6.88 -1.83 7.44
C ALA A 61 -6.99 -1.17 6.06
N VAL A 62 -5.90 -0.60 5.53
CA VAL A 62 -5.89 0.00 4.18
C VAL A 62 -6.16 -1.06 3.11
N LYS A 63 -5.57 -2.26 3.25
CA LYS A 63 -5.83 -3.38 2.34
C LYS A 63 -7.30 -3.79 2.36
N ASN A 64 -7.89 -3.93 3.54
CA ASN A 64 -9.29 -4.29 3.69
C ASN A 64 -10.21 -3.20 3.13
N GLN A 65 -9.90 -1.91 3.35
CA GLN A 65 -10.66 -0.81 2.78
C GLN A 65 -10.62 -0.81 1.24
N ALA A 66 -9.46 -1.10 0.64
CA ALA A 66 -9.35 -1.23 -0.81
C ALA A 66 -10.21 -2.40 -1.34
N LEU A 67 -10.18 -3.54 -0.64
CA LEU A 67 -10.99 -4.70 -0.99
C LEU A 67 -12.49 -4.43 -0.86
N GLU A 68 -12.92 -3.76 0.22
CA GLU A 68 -14.31 -3.37 0.41
C GLU A 68 -14.81 -2.43 -0.69
N LYS A 69 -14.00 -1.46 -1.09
CA LYS A 69 -14.33 -0.56 -2.21
C LYS A 69 -14.49 -1.35 -3.51
N TYR A 70 -13.58 -2.28 -3.80
CA TYR A 70 -13.68 -3.15 -4.97
C TYR A 70 -14.96 -3.99 -4.95
N ILE A 71 -15.26 -4.65 -3.83
CA ILE A 71 -16.49 -5.45 -3.69
C ILE A 71 -17.73 -4.58 -3.89
N GLN A 72 -17.76 -3.36 -3.34
CA GLN A 72 -18.88 -2.44 -3.54
C GLN A 72 -19.02 -1.99 -5.00
N THR A 73 -17.92 -1.72 -5.70
CA THR A 73 -17.98 -1.36 -7.12
C THR A 73 -18.47 -2.52 -7.98
N GLU A 74 -18.02 -3.74 -7.70
CA GLU A 74 -18.46 -4.93 -8.44
C GLU A 74 -19.95 -5.22 -8.20
N ARG A 75 -20.43 -5.13 -6.95
CA ARG A 75 -21.88 -5.25 -6.65
C ARG A 75 -22.71 -4.21 -7.39
N LYS A 76 -22.27 -2.95 -7.41
CA LYS A 76 -22.98 -1.88 -8.14
C LYS A 76 -23.04 -2.12 -9.64
N LYS A 77 -21.99 -2.71 -10.24
CA LYS A 77 -22.01 -3.08 -11.67
C LYS A 77 -23.04 -4.17 -11.95
N MET A 78 -23.12 -5.19 -11.10
CA MET A 78 -24.12 -6.25 -11.21
C MET A 78 -25.55 -5.70 -11.04
N ASP A 79 -25.77 -4.81 -10.07
CA ASP A 79 -27.09 -4.18 -9.85
C ASP A 79 -27.52 -3.27 -11.03
N GLN A 80 -26.57 -2.67 -11.74
CA GLN A 80 -26.85 -1.86 -12.94
C GLN A 80 -27.18 -2.73 -14.15
N GLU A 81 -26.51 -3.88 -14.30
CA GLU A 81 -26.75 -4.81 -15.40
C GLU A 81 -28.12 -5.52 -15.29
N GLU A 82 -28.69 -5.62 -14.07
CA GLU A 82 -30.02 -6.22 -13.84
C GLU A 82 -31.21 -5.27 -14.17
N THR A 83 -30.95 -4.02 -14.58
CA THR A 83 -32.01 -3.06 -14.98
C THR A 83 -32.13 -2.79 -16.48
N VAL A 84 -31.41 -3.55 -17.32
CA VAL A 84 -31.60 -3.46 -18.78
C VAL A 84 -32.64 -4.48 -19.22
N ASP A 85 -33.86 -3.99 -19.37
CA ASP A 85 -35.00 -4.63 -20.05
C ASP A 85 -34.56 -5.23 -21.41
N PRO A 86 -34.71 -6.54 -21.65
CA PRO A 86 -34.28 -7.19 -22.88
C PRO A 86 -35.38 -7.05 -23.94
N ASN A 87 -35.54 -5.85 -24.52
CA ASN A 87 -36.42 -5.70 -25.67
C ASN A 87 -36.02 -4.54 -26.59
N GLU A 88 -34.84 -4.64 -27.20
CA GLU A 88 -34.64 -4.09 -28.55
C GLU A 88 -33.47 -4.81 -29.23
N GLU A 89 -33.83 -5.91 -29.87
CA GLU A 89 -32.98 -6.71 -30.74
C GLU A 89 -32.82 -6.00 -32.11
N VAL A 90 -31.64 -6.14 -32.71
CA VAL A 90 -31.32 -5.90 -34.14
C VAL A 90 -31.28 -4.40 -34.51
N ILE A 91 -30.12 -3.83 -34.84
CA ILE A 91 -29.53 -3.64 -36.19
C ILE A 91 -28.24 -2.84 -35.87
N VAL A 92 -27.00 -3.30 -36.07
CA VAL A 92 -26.24 -3.26 -37.32
C VAL A 92 -25.01 -4.15 -37.08
N ALA A 93 -25.04 -5.38 -37.59
CA ALA A 93 -23.85 -6.17 -37.84
C ALA A 93 -23.83 -6.46 -39.34
N LYS A 94 -23.20 -5.58 -40.13
CA LYS A 94 -22.61 -5.89 -41.44
C LYS A 94 -21.92 -4.66 -42.01
N GLU A 95 -20.60 -4.64 -42.01
CA GLU A 95 -19.77 -4.22 -43.15
C GLU A 95 -18.31 -4.59 -42.83
N GLU A 96 -17.90 -5.70 -43.46
CA GLU A 96 -16.58 -5.97 -44.08
C GLU A 96 -15.32 -5.70 -43.24
N ALA A 97 -14.56 -6.67 -42.72
CA ALA A 97 -13.97 -7.89 -43.30
C ALA A 97 -13.15 -7.63 -44.58
N GLU A 98 -11.84 -7.95 -44.47
CA GLU A 98 -10.76 -7.96 -45.49
C GLU A 98 -10.02 -6.61 -45.63
N GLU A 99 -8.82 -6.42 -45.07
CA GLU A 99 -7.55 -7.04 -45.47
C GLU A 99 -6.58 -7.04 -44.26
N LYS A 100 -6.29 -8.17 -43.61
CA LYS A 100 -5.08 -9.02 -43.74
C LYS A 100 -3.75 -8.22 -43.83
N LEU A 101 -2.64 -8.57 -43.18
CA LEU A 101 -2.23 -9.54 -42.16
C LEU A 101 -0.72 -9.26 -41.94
N ALA A 102 -0.31 -8.91 -40.73
CA ALA A 102 1.05 -9.08 -40.17
C ALA A 102 0.98 -8.54 -38.72
N GLU A 103 0.68 -9.34 -37.68
CA GLU A 103 1.61 -10.27 -37.01
C GLU A 103 2.95 -9.56 -36.69
N ALA A 104 3.39 -9.28 -35.46
CA ALA A 104 3.04 -9.74 -34.11
C ALA A 104 3.65 -8.79 -33.05
N SER A 105 3.29 -9.05 -31.77
CA SER A 105 3.87 -8.55 -30.51
C SER A 105 3.55 -7.10 -30.12
N GLU A 106 3.25 -6.74 -28.87
CA GLU A 106 2.86 -7.39 -27.62
C GLU A 106 2.58 -6.21 -26.65
N THR A 107 1.49 -6.28 -25.89
CA THR A 107 1.25 -5.71 -24.54
C THR A 107 1.48 -4.22 -24.18
N GLN A 108 0.36 -3.65 -23.67
CA GLN A 108 0.17 -2.80 -22.47
C GLN A 108 0.55 -1.31 -22.56
N ASP A 109 -0.42 -0.39 -22.57
CA ASP A 109 -1.13 0.22 -21.41
C ASP A 109 -0.17 0.70 -20.31
N SER A 110 -0.31 1.86 -19.67
CA SER A 110 -1.14 3.05 -19.74
C SER A 110 -0.59 3.99 -18.63
N GLU A 111 -1.11 5.21 -18.53
CA GLU A 111 -1.02 6.13 -17.37
C GLU A 111 0.32 6.88 -17.18
N THR A 112 0.46 8.19 -17.41
CA THR A 112 -0.34 9.38 -17.06
C THR A 112 -0.71 9.49 -15.58
N GLY A 113 -0.11 10.45 -14.89
CA GLY A 113 -0.58 10.97 -13.58
C GLY A 113 0.57 11.47 -12.70
N THR A 114 1.16 12.63 -13.01
CA THR A 114 0.89 13.89 -12.29
C THR A 114 0.47 13.68 -10.83
N GLN A 115 1.40 13.90 -9.91
CA GLN A 115 1.12 14.03 -8.48
C GLN A 115 1.14 15.51 -8.10
N GLU A 116 0.00 16.01 -7.62
CA GLU A 116 -0.12 17.24 -6.86
C GLU A 116 -0.16 16.95 -5.34
N ALA A 117 0.49 17.86 -4.60
CA ALA A 117 0.24 18.33 -3.22
C ALA A 117 0.36 17.33 -2.05
N GLU A 118 1.42 17.43 -1.22
CA GLU A 118 1.57 18.29 0.00
C GLU A 118 0.76 17.76 1.21
N THR A 119 1.26 17.53 2.43
CA THR A 119 2.27 18.20 3.28
C THR A 119 2.62 17.31 4.49
N VAL A 120 3.87 17.27 4.98
CA VAL A 120 4.24 17.29 6.43
C VAL A 120 5.64 17.89 6.55
N THR A 121 5.80 18.81 7.50
CA THR A 121 6.88 19.79 7.68
C THR A 121 8.29 19.21 7.82
N LEU A 122 9.13 19.44 6.81
CA LEU A 122 10.60 19.43 6.94
C LEU A 122 11.07 20.88 6.84
N SER A 123 11.93 21.28 7.78
CA SER A 123 12.58 22.60 7.86
C SER A 123 12.89 23.19 6.47
N LYS A 124 12.19 24.28 6.15
CA LYS A 124 12.34 25.04 4.91
C LYS A 124 13.70 25.74 4.92
N GLU A 125 14.76 25.03 4.57
CA GLU A 125 16.00 25.68 4.15
C GLU A 125 15.76 26.30 2.76
N PRO A 126 16.08 27.60 2.55
CA PRO A 126 15.98 28.24 1.23
C PRO A 126 16.90 27.57 0.19
N ASN A 127 17.84 26.76 0.63
CA ASN A 127 18.90 26.17 -0.18
C ASN A 127 18.42 25.00 -1.07
N PHE A 128 17.38 24.27 -0.68
CA PHE A 128 16.95 23.06 -1.41
C PHE A 128 16.35 23.37 -2.79
N LYS A 129 15.50 24.41 -2.88
CA LYS A 129 14.91 24.84 -4.16
C LYS A 129 15.97 25.37 -5.13
N GLU A 130 16.97 26.07 -4.59
CA GLU A 130 18.07 26.63 -5.37
C GLU A 130 18.99 25.53 -5.93
N LYS A 131 19.29 24.48 -5.14
CA LYS A 131 20.02 23.29 -5.62
C LYS A 131 19.29 22.55 -6.73
N ILE A 132 17.97 22.37 -6.61
CA ILE A 132 17.16 21.73 -7.65
C ILE A 132 17.18 22.56 -8.93
N SER A 133 17.00 23.88 -8.82
CA SER A 133 17.04 24.80 -9.96
C SER A 133 18.41 24.80 -10.65
N GLN A 134 19.50 24.81 -9.89
CA GLN A 134 20.85 24.69 -10.45
C GLN A 134 21.07 23.36 -11.16
N SER A 135 20.59 22.26 -10.59
CA SER A 135 20.69 20.94 -11.22
C SER A 135 19.95 20.94 -12.57
N LEU A 136 18.69 21.38 -12.59
CA LEU A 136 17.89 21.49 -13.81
C LEU A 136 18.57 22.33 -14.90
N MET A 137 19.19 23.46 -14.54
CA MET A 137 19.92 24.29 -15.51
C MET A 137 21.13 23.57 -16.11
N LYS A 138 21.88 22.79 -15.31
CA LYS A 138 23.02 21.99 -15.80
C LYS A 138 22.57 20.91 -16.78
N TRP A 139 21.48 20.21 -16.48
CA TRP A 139 20.91 19.19 -17.37
C TRP A 139 20.37 19.79 -18.67
N LYS A 140 19.71 20.97 -18.60
CA LYS A 140 19.26 21.70 -19.79
C LYS A 140 20.43 22.12 -20.68
N LEU A 141 21.52 22.61 -20.10
CA LEU A 141 22.71 23.01 -20.86
C LEU A 141 23.39 21.81 -21.51
N LEU A 142 23.49 20.69 -20.79
CA LEU A 142 24.03 19.43 -21.33
C LEU A 142 23.18 18.91 -22.49
N MET A 143 21.85 18.92 -22.36
CA MET A 143 20.93 18.52 -23.42
C MET A 143 21.04 19.43 -24.64
N MET A 144 21.14 20.75 -24.45
CA MET A 144 21.33 21.69 -25.57
C MET A 144 22.64 21.43 -26.31
N TYR A 145 23.73 21.15 -25.57
CA TYR A 145 25.02 20.81 -26.18
C TYR A 145 24.97 19.47 -26.93
N LEU A 146 24.24 18.48 -26.39
CA LEU A 146 24.02 17.20 -27.03
C LEU A 146 23.20 17.34 -28.32
N LEU A 147 22.14 18.15 -28.31
CA LEU A 147 21.34 18.44 -29.51
C LEU A 147 22.16 19.15 -30.58
N LEU A 148 23.00 20.11 -30.20
CA LEU A 148 23.91 20.82 -31.11
C LEU A 148 25.00 19.91 -31.67
N PHE A 149 25.46 18.93 -30.88
CA PHE A 149 26.45 17.95 -31.31
C PHE A 149 25.85 16.87 -32.23
N LEU A 150 24.56 16.52 -32.06
CA LEU A 150 23.86 15.59 -32.94
C LEU A 150 23.49 16.20 -34.30
N HIS A 151 23.34 17.52 -34.39
CA HIS A 151 22.99 18.23 -35.63
C HIS A 151 24.21 18.74 -36.42
N ARG A 152 25.43 18.31 -36.05
CA ARG A 152 26.67 18.67 -36.74
C ARG A 152 27.29 17.44 -37.38
#